data_AF-A0AAI9SCX9-F1
#
_entry.id   AF-A0AAI9SCX9-F1
#
_cell.length_a   1.000
_cell.length_b   1.000
_cell.length_c   1.000
_cell.angle_alpha   90.00
_cell.angle_beta   90.00
_cell.angle_gamma   90.00
#
_symmetry.space_group_name_H-M   'P 1'
#
loop_
_entity.id
_entity.type
_entity.pdbx_description
1 polymer ?
#
loop_
_entity_poly.entity_id
_entity_poly.type
_entity_poly.pdbx_seq_one_letter_code
_entity_poly.pdbx_strand_id
1 'polypeptide(L)'
;MTVTTNLPYTSTQIKENPPLKISQIESLRAGVGIKNKPRTYQALISIPKFEVWLILHFENAKGISTASEVDSRLKKYIPDYKKHLPENMFNLAKINNAISNSKLLIRNNSAAQTHVYKLIEHLIDLSQKQ
;
A
#
# COMPACT_ATOMS: atom_id res chain seq x y z
N MET A 1 -34.70 1.34 -40.80
CA MET A 1 -33.38 0.78 -40.47
C MET A 1 -32.97 1.32 -39.12
N THR A 2 -33.09 0.50 -38.08
CA THR A 2 -32.48 0.72 -36.77
C THR A 2 -32.04 -0.66 -36.29
N VAL A 3 -30.74 -0.89 -36.40
CA VAL A 3 -30.07 -2.04 -35.78
C VAL A 3 -29.84 -1.64 -34.34
N THR A 4 -30.53 -2.29 -33.41
CA THR A 4 -30.15 -2.24 -32.00
C THR A 4 -29.95 -3.67 -31.54
N THR A 5 -28.68 -4.05 -31.47
CA THR A 5 -28.20 -5.36 -31.04
C THR A 5 -28.56 -5.58 -29.58
N ASN A 6 -29.48 -6.51 -29.32
CA ASN A 6 -29.68 -7.10 -28.02
C ASN A 6 -28.47 -7.98 -27.69
N LEU A 7 -27.55 -7.47 -26.86
CA LEU A 7 -26.62 -8.32 -26.14
C LEU A 7 -27.34 -8.86 -24.89
N PRO A 8 -27.46 -10.20 -24.72
CA PRO A 8 -28.01 -10.75 -23.49
C PRO A 8 -26.95 -10.59 -22.39
N TYR A 9 -27.22 -9.69 -21.44
CA TYR A 9 -26.54 -9.74 -20.15
C TYR A 9 -27.01 -11.01 -19.47
N THR A 10 -26.26 -12.10 -19.61
CA THR A 10 -26.52 -13.33 -18.85
C THR A 10 -26.40 -12.97 -17.38
N SER A 11 -27.51 -13.05 -16.67
CA SER A 11 -27.61 -13.02 -15.22
C SER A 11 -26.84 -14.21 -14.67
N THR A 12 -25.52 -14.10 -14.60
CA THR A 12 -24.72 -14.99 -13.75
C THR A 12 -25.22 -14.73 -12.35
N GLN A 13 -25.99 -15.69 -11.83
CA GLN A 13 -26.47 -15.72 -10.45
C GLN A 13 -25.35 -15.23 -9.55
N ILE A 14 -25.44 -14.00 -9.05
CA ILE A 14 -24.59 -13.55 -7.97
C ILE A 14 -25.00 -14.45 -6.81
N LYS A 15 -24.23 -15.51 -6.57
CA LYS A 15 -24.36 -16.28 -5.32
C LYS A 15 -24.10 -15.27 -4.22
N GLU A 16 -25.16 -14.70 -3.66
CA GLU A 16 -25.07 -13.92 -2.45
C GLU A 16 -24.40 -14.82 -1.42
N ASN A 17 -23.21 -14.43 -0.98
CA ASN A 17 -22.59 -15.12 0.13
C ASN A 17 -23.57 -15.01 1.31
N PRO A 18 -23.96 -16.13 1.93
CA PRO A 18 -24.86 -16.08 3.06
C PRO A 18 -24.28 -15.15 4.13
N PRO A 19 -25.11 -14.35 4.81
CA PRO A 19 -24.64 -13.45 5.85
C PRO A 19 -23.86 -14.25 6.89
N LEU A 20 -22.70 -13.72 7.30
CA LEU A 20 -21.88 -14.32 8.35
C LEU A 20 -22.75 -14.56 9.59
N LYS A 21 -22.73 -15.79 10.10
CA LYS A 21 -23.47 -16.11 11.32
C LYS A 21 -22.87 -15.32 12.47
N ILE A 22 -23.71 -14.84 13.39
CA ILE A 22 -23.29 -14.08 14.58
C ILE A 22 -22.19 -14.81 15.35
N SER A 23 -22.29 -16.14 15.46
CA SER A 23 -21.27 -16.99 16.11
C SER A 23 -19.89 -16.92 15.43
N GLN A 24 -19.82 -16.74 14.11
CA GLN A 24 -18.56 -16.55 13.40
C GLN A 24 -17.97 -15.16 13.69
N ILE A 25 -18.81 -14.13 13.75
CA ILE A 25 -18.40 -12.77 14.12
C ILE A 25 -17.83 -12.73 15.55
N GLU A 26 -18.50 -13.39 16.48
CA GLU A 26 -18.05 -13.51 17.87
C GLU A 26 -16.74 -14.29 17.99
N SER A 27 -16.60 -15.39 17.25
CA SER A 27 -15.37 -16.18 17.21
C SER A 27 -14.18 -15.37 16.67
N LEU A 28 -14.41 -14.57 15.62
CA LEU A 28 -13.40 -13.65 15.07
C LEU A 28 -13.01 -12.56 16.08
N ARG A 29 -13.99 -11.94 16.75
CA ARG A 29 -13.75 -10.94 17.80
C ARG A 29 -12.95 -11.50 18.98
N ALA A 30 -13.25 -12.74 19.37
CA ALA A 30 -12.54 -13.44 20.43
C ALA A 30 -11.14 -13.93 20.00
N GLY A 31 -10.78 -13.81 18.72
CA GLY A 31 -9.49 -14.26 18.18
C GLY A 31 -9.33 -15.78 18.21
N VAL A 32 -10.44 -16.53 18.16
CA VAL A 32 -10.43 -18.00 18.14
C VAL A 32 -9.67 -18.48 16.91
N GLY A 33 -8.64 -19.30 17.12
CA GLY A 33 -7.78 -19.85 16.05
C GLY A 33 -6.45 -19.13 15.84
N ILE A 34 -6.19 -18.01 16.52
CA ILE A 34 -4.86 -17.36 16.51
C ILE A 34 -3.91 -18.14 17.42
N LYS A 35 -3.19 -19.12 16.85
CA LYS A 35 -2.29 -20.02 17.59
C LYS A 35 -1.12 -19.28 18.27
N ASN A 36 -0.61 -18.24 17.61
CA ASN A 36 0.51 -17.44 18.10
C ASN A 36 0.06 -15.98 18.15
N LYS A 37 -0.41 -15.52 19.30
CA LYS A 37 -0.71 -14.11 19.49
C LYS A 37 0.63 -13.37 19.64
N PRO A 38 1.06 -12.54 18.66
CA PRO A 38 2.31 -11.79 18.81
C PRO A 38 2.20 -10.90 20.04
N ARG A 39 3.24 -10.89 20.89
CA ARG A 39 3.27 -10.06 22.11
C ARG A 39 3.21 -8.57 21.80
N THR A 40 3.78 -8.17 20.66
CA THR A 40 3.79 -6.79 20.16
C THR A 40 3.78 -6.81 18.63
N TYR A 41 2.97 -5.94 18.02
CA TYR A 41 3.02 -5.66 16.59
C TYR A 41 2.86 -4.16 16.38
N GLN A 42 3.55 -3.62 15.37
CA GLN A 42 3.38 -2.24 14.95
C GLN A 42 2.89 -2.24 13.49
N ALA A 43 1.74 -1.62 13.26
CA ALA A 43 1.23 -1.42 11.91
C ALA A 43 1.82 -0.12 11.34
N LEU A 44 2.37 -0.19 10.13
CA LEU A 44 2.83 0.96 9.38
C LEU A 44 1.80 1.29 8.30
N ILE A 45 1.53 2.57 8.12
CA ILE A 45 0.44 3.06 7.26
C ILE A 45 1.05 3.77 6.07
N SER A 46 0.47 3.58 4.88
CA SER A 46 0.72 4.40 3.70
C SER A 46 -0.61 4.89 3.14
N ILE A 47 -0.74 6.20 2.99
CA ILE A 47 -1.92 6.90 2.50
C ILE A 47 -1.54 7.63 1.22
N PRO A 48 -2.28 7.47 0.11
CA PRO A 48 -3.47 6.62 -0.03
C PRO A 48 -3.15 5.13 -0.23
N LYS A 49 -1.92 4.77 -0.57
CA LYS A 49 -1.48 3.38 -0.81
C LYS A 49 0.02 3.22 -0.63
N PHE A 50 0.49 1.96 -0.60
CA PHE A 50 1.89 1.62 -0.38
C PHE A 50 2.85 2.30 -1.36
N GLU A 51 2.46 2.42 -2.63
CA GLU A 51 3.26 2.95 -3.72
C GLU A 51 3.73 4.40 -3.54
N VAL A 52 3.16 5.15 -2.59
CA VAL A 52 3.73 6.43 -2.14
C VAL A 52 5.20 6.24 -1.73
N TRP A 53 5.52 5.18 -0.99
CA TRP A 53 6.89 4.86 -0.60
C TRP A 53 7.83 4.72 -1.81
N LEU A 54 7.35 4.11 -2.90
CA LEU A 54 8.17 3.93 -4.11
C LEU A 54 8.46 5.26 -4.80
N ILE A 55 7.46 6.14 -4.91
CA ILE A 55 7.64 7.49 -5.50
C ILE A 55 8.69 8.29 -4.74
N LEU A 56 8.75 8.16 -3.42
CA LEU A 56 9.65 8.95 -2.57
C LEU A 56 11.14 8.72 -2.83
N HIS A 57 11.50 7.64 -3.53
CA HIS A 57 12.88 7.38 -3.99
C HIS A 57 13.30 8.24 -5.18
N PHE A 58 12.35 8.91 -5.83
CA PHE A 58 12.58 9.71 -7.03
C PHE A 58 12.23 11.19 -6.83
N GLU A 59 11.22 11.50 -6.02
CA GLU A 59 10.74 12.87 -5.78
C GLU A 59 10.09 13.04 -4.39
N ASN A 60 9.68 14.26 -4.04
CA ASN A 60 9.08 14.58 -2.76
C ASN A 60 7.56 14.30 -2.65
N ALA A 61 6.92 13.78 -3.72
CA ALA A 61 5.49 13.45 -3.80
C ALA A 61 4.51 14.57 -3.36
N LYS A 62 4.92 15.84 -3.43
CA LYS A 62 4.08 16.98 -3.06
C LYS A 62 2.80 17.01 -3.90
N GLY A 63 1.66 17.22 -3.25
CA GLY A 63 0.36 17.39 -3.91
C GLY A 63 -0.35 16.08 -4.29
N ILE A 64 0.19 14.91 -3.94
CA ILE A 64 -0.59 13.66 -4.06
C ILE A 64 -1.67 13.64 -2.98
N SER A 65 -2.90 13.32 -3.41
CA SER A 65 -4.06 13.16 -2.54
C SER A 65 -4.88 11.90 -2.85
N THR A 66 -4.72 11.31 -4.04
CA THR A 66 -5.52 10.15 -4.46
C THR A 66 -4.68 8.96 -4.94
N ALA A 67 -5.26 7.76 -4.87
CA ALA A 67 -4.60 6.55 -5.37
C ALA A 67 -4.29 6.60 -6.88
N SER A 68 -5.18 7.21 -7.67
CA SER A 68 -4.99 7.38 -9.12
C SER A 68 -3.80 8.29 -9.45
N GLU A 69 -3.59 9.35 -8.66
CA GLU A 69 -2.42 10.21 -8.78
C GLU A 69 -1.13 9.46 -8.45
N VAL A 70 -1.14 8.61 -7.42
CA VAL A 70 0.00 7.73 -7.11
C VAL A 70 0.33 6.84 -8.31
N ASP A 71 -0.67 6.18 -8.90
CA ASP A 71 -0.47 5.29 -10.04
C ASP A 71 0.07 6.04 -11.27
N SER A 72 -0.51 7.21 -11.56
CA SER A 72 -0.09 8.05 -12.69
C SER A 72 1.31 8.61 -12.51
N ARG A 73 1.69 8.95 -11.27
CA ARG A 73 3.02 9.48 -10.94
C ARG A 73 4.07 8.37 -10.97
N LEU A 74 3.78 7.20 -10.39
CA LEU A 74 4.71 6.08 -10.36
C LEU A 74 5.09 5.61 -11.77
N LYS A 75 4.12 5.59 -12.70
CA LYS A 75 4.35 5.24 -14.11
C LYS A 75 5.37 6.15 -14.82
N LYS A 76 5.62 7.36 -14.33
CA LYS A 76 6.68 8.23 -14.88
C LYS A 76 8.08 7.74 -14.58
N TYR A 77 8.25 7.01 -13.46
CA TYR A 77 9.53 6.46 -13.02
C TYR A 77 9.66 4.97 -13.34
N ILE A 78 8.54 4.25 -13.32
CA ILE A 78 8.46 2.81 -13.55
C ILE A 78 7.25 2.53 -14.47
N PRO A 79 7.39 2.73 -15.80
CA PRO A 79 6.28 2.67 -16.76
C PRO A 79 5.44 1.39 -16.69
N ASP A 80 6.11 0.24 -16.55
CA ASP A 80 5.49 -1.09 -16.53
C ASP A 80 5.40 -1.67 -15.12
N TYR A 81 5.18 -0.83 -14.09
CA TYR A 81 5.07 -1.30 -12.72
C TYR A 81 3.95 -2.33 -12.54
N LYS A 82 4.35 -3.59 -12.34
CA LYS A 82 3.47 -4.75 -12.09
C LYS A 82 3.72 -5.35 -10.70
N LYS A 83 4.07 -4.52 -9.71
CA LYS A 83 4.45 -4.94 -8.34
C LYS A 83 5.70 -5.83 -8.24
N HIS A 84 6.48 -5.88 -9.31
CA HIS A 84 7.82 -6.46 -9.31
C HIS A 84 8.81 -5.34 -9.62
N LEU A 85 9.91 -5.32 -8.87
CA LEU A 85 10.97 -4.33 -9.01
C LEU A 85 12.31 -5.07 -9.21
N PRO A 86 13.22 -4.52 -10.03
CA PRO A 86 14.59 -5.02 -10.12
C PRO A 86 15.30 -4.92 -8.75
N GLU A 87 16.05 -5.96 -8.38
CA GLU A 87 16.73 -6.06 -7.06
C GLU A 87 17.64 -4.86 -6.75
N ASN A 88 18.22 -4.24 -7.79
CA ASN A 88 19.18 -3.14 -7.66
C ASN A 88 18.59 -1.75 -7.99
N MET A 89 17.26 -1.62 -8.02
CA MET A 89 16.61 -0.34 -8.39
C MET A 89 16.86 0.78 -7.37
N PHE A 90 17.01 0.44 -6.08
CA PHE A 90 17.18 1.41 -5.01
C PHE A 90 18.51 1.18 -4.28
N ASN A 91 19.45 2.10 -4.48
CA ASN A 91 20.65 2.18 -3.68
C ASN A 91 20.40 2.94 -2.37
N LEU A 92 21.39 2.92 -1.47
CA LEU A 92 21.30 3.59 -0.16
C LEU A 92 20.97 5.09 -0.27
N ALA A 93 21.50 5.78 -1.28
CA ALA A 93 21.20 7.20 -1.50
C ALA A 93 19.71 7.43 -1.81
N LYS A 94 19.11 6.61 -2.69
CA LYS A 94 17.66 6.67 -2.98
C LYS A 94 16.81 6.32 -1.76
N ILE A 95 17.26 5.35 -0.95
CA ILE A 95 16.59 4.99 0.30
C ILE A 95 16.61 6.17 1.28
N ASN A 96 17.75 6.83 1.45
CA ASN A 96 17.88 8.02 2.31
C ASN A 96 17.01 9.19 1.82
N ASN A 97 16.90 9.37 0.50
CA ASN A 97 15.96 10.33 -0.09
C ASN A 97 14.52 9.97 0.27
N ALA A 98 14.12 8.71 0.15
CA ALA A 98 12.77 8.26 0.49
C ALA A 98 12.44 8.45 1.98
N ILE A 99 13.40 8.19 2.88
CA ILE A 99 13.28 8.47 4.32
C ILE A 99 13.05 9.98 4.55
N SER A 100 13.90 10.82 3.96
CA SER A 100 13.84 12.27 4.11
C SER A 100 12.52 12.85 3.58
N ASN A 101 12.10 12.40 2.40
CA ASN A 101 10.83 12.81 1.78
C ASN A 101 9.62 12.33 2.59
N SER A 102 9.65 11.13 3.15
CA SER A 102 8.58 10.62 4.04
C SER A 102 8.40 11.51 5.28
N LYS A 103 9.52 11.84 5.95
CA LYS A 103 9.51 12.74 7.11
C LYS A 103 8.98 14.12 6.75
N LEU A 104 9.35 14.65 5.58
CA LEU A 104 8.87 15.94 5.09
C LEU A 104 7.36 15.95 4.85
N LEU A 105 6.81 14.91 4.22
CA LEU A 105 5.36 14.80 3.99
C LEU A 105 4.57 14.82 5.30
N ILE A 106 5.02 14.06 6.29
CA ILE A 106 4.40 13.99 7.62
C ILE A 106 4.50 15.33 8.34
N ARG A 107 5.69 15.95 8.35
CA ARG A 107 5.91 17.26 8.96
C ARG A 107 4.99 18.33 8.36
N ASN A 108 4.77 18.26 7.05
CA ASN A 108 3.92 19.20 6.33
C ASN A 108 2.43 18.81 6.38
N ASN A 109 2.04 17.78 7.14
CA ASN A 109 0.69 17.23 7.19
C ASN A 109 0.07 17.00 5.80
N SER A 110 0.87 16.43 4.88
CA SER A 110 0.45 16.20 3.49
C SER A 110 -0.65 15.15 3.42
N ALA A 111 -1.51 15.22 2.39
CA ALA A 111 -2.56 14.22 2.19
C ALA A 111 -2.00 12.81 1.93
N ALA A 112 -0.91 12.71 1.16
CA ALA A 112 -0.12 11.50 1.05
C ALA A 112 0.93 11.41 2.16
N GLN A 113 1.02 10.26 2.82
CA GLN A 113 1.99 9.98 3.89
C GLN A 113 2.37 8.50 3.90
N THR A 114 3.54 8.17 4.43
CA THR A 114 3.91 6.78 4.69
C THR A 114 4.80 6.65 5.92
N HIS A 115 4.57 5.61 6.73
CA HIS A 115 5.39 5.25 7.89
C HIS A 115 6.44 4.18 7.58
N VAL A 116 6.59 3.74 6.32
CA VAL A 116 7.56 2.69 5.95
C VAL A 116 8.99 3.07 6.34
N TYR A 117 9.34 4.36 6.30
CA TYR A 117 10.65 4.84 6.72
C TYR A 117 11.05 4.39 8.13
N LYS A 118 10.09 4.22 9.07
CA LYS A 118 10.38 3.76 10.44
C LYS A 118 10.95 2.34 10.46
N LEU A 119 10.40 1.45 9.63
CA LEU A 119 10.93 0.09 9.49
C LEU A 119 12.33 0.12 8.87
N ILE A 120 12.51 0.92 7.82
CA ILE A 120 13.79 0.97 7.11
C ILE A 120 14.90 1.55 8.00
N GLU A 121 14.64 2.62 8.75
CA GLU A 121 15.59 3.15 9.74
C GLU A 121 15.95 2.08 10.79
N HIS A 122 14.95 1.35 11.30
CA HIS A 122 15.21 0.25 12.24
C HIS A 122 16.09 -0.86 11.64
N LEU A 123 15.86 -1.24 10.37
CA LEU A 123 16.66 -2.26 9.69
C LEU A 123 18.10 -1.79 9.44
N ILE A 124 18.29 -0.50 9.10
CA ILE A 124 19.63 0.10 8.96
C ILE A 124 20.34 0.08 10.31
N ASP A 125 19.68 0.51 11.39
CA ASP A 125 20.27 0.49 12.74
C ASP A 125 20.68 -0.91 13.17
N LEU A 126 19.89 -1.94 12.82
CA LEU A 126 20.23 -3.34 13.10
C LEU A 126 21.42 -3.84 12.26
N SER A 127 21.59 -3.34 11.04
CA SER A 127 22.70 -3.76 10.18
C SER A 127 24.04 -3.19 10.61
N GLN A 128 24.07 -2.07 11.34
CA GLN A 128 25.30 -1.44 11.85
C GLN A 128 25.78 -2.01 13.21
N LYS A 129 24.96 -2.85 13.85
CA LYS A 129 25.26 -3.44 15.17
C LYS A 129 25.83 -4.87 15.07
N GLN A 130 26.11 -5.35 13.86
CA GLN A 130 26.77 -6.62 13.58
C GLN A 130 28.25 -6.36 13.27
#